data_AF-A0A529MK43-F1
#
_entry.id   AF-A0A529MK43-F1
#
_cell.length_a   1.000
_cell.length_b   1.000
_cell.length_c   1.000
_cell.angle_alpha   90.00
_cell.angle_beta   90.00
_cell.angle_gamma   90.00
#
_symmetry.space_group_name_H-M   'P 1'
#
loop_
_entity.id
_entity.type
_entity.pdbx_description
1 polymer ?
#
loop_
_entity_poly.entity_id
_entity_poly.type
_entity_poly.pdbx_seq_one_letter_code
_entity_poly.pdbx_strand_id
1 'polypeptide(L)'
;IQDERGQKVITTGPYGYVRHPMYAGAILYFAGTALVLGSWWGLALVLVFIILLAIRTFIEEKTLRTGLRGYDDYAARVRYKLIPMVW
;
A
#
# COMPACT_ATOMS: atom_id res chain seq x y z
N ILE A 1 3.59 16.10 4.22
CA ILE A 1 2.53 16.42 3.25
C ILE A 1 3.01 17.63 2.48
N GLN A 2 3.06 17.56 1.15
CA GLN A 2 3.60 18.64 0.33
C GLN A 2 2.47 19.60 -0.07
N ASP A 3 1.99 20.36 0.91
CA ASP A 3 0.93 21.37 0.69
C ASP A 3 1.40 22.45 -0.31
N GLU A 4 2.65 22.87 -0.20
CA GLU A 4 3.29 23.84 -1.12
C GLU A 4 3.35 23.39 -2.59
N ARG A 5 3.19 22.09 -2.87
CA ARG A 5 3.18 21.53 -4.23
C ARG A 5 1.78 21.20 -4.74
N GLY A 6 0.73 21.53 -3.98
CA GLY A 6 -0.66 21.24 -4.35
C GLY A 6 -0.93 19.74 -4.47
N GLN A 7 -0.42 18.94 -3.53
CA GLN A 7 -0.60 17.49 -3.52
C GLN A 7 -2.10 17.13 -3.50
N LYS A 8 -2.59 16.52 -4.59
CA LYS A 8 -3.99 16.06 -4.73
C LYS A 8 -4.07 14.54 -4.62
N VAL A 9 -5.21 14.05 -4.12
CA VAL A 9 -5.51 12.62 -4.10
C VAL A 9 -5.78 12.14 -5.52
N ILE A 10 -5.00 11.18 -5.99
CA ILE A 10 -5.22 10.51 -7.28
C ILE A 10 -6.13 9.32 -7.03
N THR A 11 -7.29 9.32 -7.69
CA THR A 11 -8.31 8.27 -7.54
C THR A 11 -8.52 7.45 -8.82
N THR A 12 -7.78 7.77 -9.88
CA THR A 12 -7.90 7.16 -11.20
C THR A 12 -6.93 6.00 -11.39
N GLY A 13 -7.34 5.00 -12.18
CA GLY A 13 -6.53 3.83 -12.51
C GLY A 13 -6.45 2.80 -11.37
N PRO A 14 -5.29 2.15 -11.12
CA PRO A 14 -5.16 1.10 -10.11
C PRO A 14 -5.40 1.60 -8.68
N TYR A 15 -5.22 2.90 -8.42
CA TYR A 15 -5.56 3.57 -7.17
C TYR A 15 -7.09 3.58 -6.89
N GLY A 16 -7.93 3.44 -7.92
CA GLY A 16 -9.38 3.31 -7.74
C GLY A 16 -9.83 1.94 -7.23
N TYR A 17 -8.99 0.91 -7.36
CA TYR A 17 -9.28 -0.45 -6.90
C TYR A 17 -8.63 -0.77 -5.55
N VAL A 18 -7.41 -0.30 -5.33
CA VAL A 18 -6.62 -0.54 -4.12
C VAL A 18 -5.88 0.75 -3.75
N ARG A 19 -5.85 1.13 -2.46
CA ARG A 19 -5.19 2.38 -2.04
C ARG A 19 -3.68 2.39 -2.29
N HIS A 20 -3.04 1.22 -2.26
CA HIS A 20 -1.59 1.08 -2.47
C HIS A 20 -1.22 -0.03 -3.47
N PRO A 21 -1.48 0.17 -4.78
CA PRO A 21 -1.21 -0.84 -5.80
C PRO A 21 0.29 -1.17 -5.95
N MET A 22 1.16 -0.20 -5.66
CA MET A 22 2.61 -0.38 -5.68
C MET A 22 3.08 -1.39 -4.63
N TYR A 23 2.50 -1.39 -3.43
CA TYR A 23 2.87 -2.34 -2.37
C TYR A 23 2.45 -3.77 -2.73
N ALA A 24 1.28 -3.95 -3.36
CA ALA A 24 0.87 -5.25 -3.88
C ALA A 24 1.86 -5.78 -4.94
N GLY A 25 2.29 -4.92 -5.87
CA GLY A 25 3.33 -5.26 -6.86
C GLY A 25 4.67 -5.62 -6.23
N ALA A 26 5.10 -4.87 -5.20
CA ALA A 26 6.34 -5.16 -4.48
C ALA A 26 6.28 -6.52 -3.79
N ILE A 27 5.17 -6.85 -3.12
CA ILE A 27 4.99 -8.16 -2.48
C ILE A 27 5.07 -9.29 -3.50
N LEU A 28 4.38 -9.17 -4.63
CA LEU A 28 4.45 -10.15 -5.72
C LEU A 28 5.87 -10.32 -6.27
N TYR A 29 6.58 -9.20 -6.47
CA TYR A 29 7.96 -9.22 -6.95
C TYR A 29 8.90 -9.94 -5.97
N PHE A 30 8.84 -9.61 -4.68
CA PHE A 30 9.68 -10.24 -3.66
C PHE A 30 9.32 -11.71 -3.43
N ALA A 31 8.02 -12.04 -3.41
CA ALA A 31 7.55 -13.42 -3.30
C ALA A 31 7.99 -14.26 -4.50
N GLY A 32 7.81 -13.75 -5.73
CA GLY A 32 8.27 -14.40 -6.95
C GLY A 32 9.79 -14.60 -6.96
N THR A 33 10.56 -13.59 -6.54
CA THR A 33 12.01 -13.70 -6.41
C THR A 33 12.41 -14.78 -5.41
N ALA A 34 11.78 -14.82 -4.23
CA ALA A 34 12.07 -15.84 -3.22
C ALA A 34 11.75 -17.27 -3.71
N LEU A 35 10.65 -17.43 -4.46
CA LEU A 35 10.27 -18.70 -5.08
C LEU A 35 11.25 -19.14 -6.17
N VAL A 36 11.67 -18.23 -7.05
CA VAL A 36 12.64 -18.50 -8.12
C VAL A 36 13.99 -18.93 -7.53
N LEU A 37 14.39 -18.34 -6.41
CA LEU A 37 15.61 -18.71 -5.69
C LEU A 37 15.46 -20.00 -4.87
N GLY A 38 14.25 -20.55 -4.73
CA GLY A 38 13.97 -21.72 -3.89
C GLY A 38 14.27 -21.50 -2.40
N SER A 39 14.29 -20.25 -1.95
CA SER A 39 14.77 -19.88 -0.62
C SER A 39 13.61 -19.74 0.36
N TRP A 40 13.48 -20.72 1.27
CA TRP A 40 12.55 -20.68 2.39
C TRP A 40 12.81 -19.48 3.31
N TRP A 41 14.08 -19.10 3.49
CA TRP A 41 14.46 -17.88 4.21
C TRP A 41 14.03 -16.61 3.48
N GLY A 42 14.10 -16.62 2.14
CA GLY A 42 13.55 -15.56 1.30
C GLY A 42 12.06 -15.37 1.57
N LEU A 43 11.28 -16.45 1.59
CA LEU A 43 9.84 -16.39 1.90
C LEU A 43 9.55 -15.86 3.31
N ALA A 44 10.33 -16.28 4.31
CA ALA A 44 10.21 -15.74 5.66
C ALA A 44 10.49 -14.22 5.71
N LEU A 45 11.50 -13.75 4.97
CA LEU A 45 11.79 -12.32 4.84
C LEU A 45 10.66 -11.56 4.11
N VAL A 46 10.03 -12.17 3.11
CA VAL A 46 8.85 -11.58 2.45
C VAL A 46 7.70 -11.40 3.44
N LEU A 47 7.44 -12.37 4.33
CA LEU A 47 6.43 -12.23 5.38
C LEU A 47 6.74 -11.06 6.33
N VAL A 48 7.99 -10.93 6.77
CA VAL A 48 8.42 -9.78 7.57
C VAL A 48 8.24 -8.47 6.80
N PHE A 49 8.57 -8.46 5.51
CA PHE A 49 8.41 -7.30 4.64
C PHE A 49 6.93 -6.89 4.47
N ILE A 50 6.02 -7.86 4.36
CA ILE A 50 4.57 -7.61 4.33
C ILE A 50 4.13 -6.92 5.61
N ILE A 51 4.57 -7.38 6.79
CA ILE A 51 4.23 -6.77 8.08
C ILE A 51 4.76 -5.34 8.16
N LEU A 52 6.02 -5.11 7.76
CA LEU A 52 6.61 -3.77 7.74
C LEU A 52 5.85 -2.83 6.80
N LEU A 53 5.46 -3.29 5.61
CA LEU A 53 4.64 -2.52 4.68
C LEU A 53 3.25 -2.23 5.25
N ALA A 54 2.63 -3.16 5.98
CA ALA A 54 1.35 -2.93 6.63
C ALA A 54 1.45 -1.82 7.69
N ILE A 55 2.48 -1.86 8.53
CA ILE A 55 2.75 -0.81 9.54
C ILE A 55 2.99 0.54 8.84
N ARG A 56 3.84 0.56 7.81
CA ARG A 56 4.15 1.78 7.05
C ARG A 56 2.89 2.37 6.42
N THR A 57 2.07 1.54 5.80
CA THR A 57 0.80 1.93 5.17
C THR A 57 -0.14 2.56 6.20
N PHE A 58 -0.21 1.99 7.41
CA PHE A 58 -1.03 2.55 8.48
C PHE A 58 -0.55 3.93 8.93
N ILE A 59 0.77 4.12 9.07
CA ILE A 59 1.36 5.42 9.42
C ILE A 59 1.09 6.44 8.32
N GLU A 60 1.32 6.05 7.06
CA GLU A 60 1.13 6.89 5.88
C GLU A 60 -0.33 7.33 5.73
N GLU A 61 -1.30 6.41 5.87
CA GLU A 61 -2.71 6.76 5.86
C GLU A 61 -3.10 7.67 7.02
N LYS A 62 -2.56 7.45 8.22
CA LYS A 62 -2.81 8.33 9.37
C LYS A 62 -2.35 9.74 9.01
N THR A 63 -1.13 9.89 8.50
CA THR A 63 -0.61 11.20 8.06
C THR A 63 -1.46 11.80 6.94
N LEU A 64 -1.88 11.02 5.94
CA LEU A 64 -2.69 11.50 4.82
C LEU A 64 -4.08 11.96 5.27
N ARG A 65 -4.72 11.26 6.21
CA ARG A 65 -6.00 11.69 6.80
C ARG A 65 -5.87 13.00 7.57
N THR A 66 -4.78 13.20 8.32
CA THR A 66 -4.64 14.41 9.16
C THR A 66 -4.31 15.66 8.37
N GLY A 67 -3.73 15.58 7.16
CA GLY A 67 -3.32 16.78 6.44
C GLY A 67 -3.57 16.82 4.94
N LEU A 68 -4.28 15.85 4.36
CA LEU A 68 -4.83 15.98 3.01
C LEU A 68 -6.36 16.11 3.05
N ARG A 69 -6.87 17.31 2.76
CA ARG A 69 -8.31 17.57 2.64
C ARG A 69 -8.90 16.74 1.48
N GLY A 70 -9.97 16.00 1.74
CA GLY A 70 -10.62 15.12 0.75
C GLY A 70 -10.11 13.67 0.73
N TYR A 71 -9.10 13.33 1.54
CA TYR A 71 -8.63 11.94 1.65
C TYR A 71 -9.64 11.01 2.32
N ASP A 72 -10.45 11.51 3.27
CA ASP A 72 -11.50 10.72 3.90
C ASP A 72 -12.60 10.31 2.91
N ASP A 73 -12.98 11.17 1.96
CA ASP A 73 -13.94 10.83 0.90
C ASP A 73 -13.37 9.77 -0.06
N TYR A 74 -12.08 9.85 -0.36
CA TYR A 74 -11.38 8.83 -1.14
C TYR A 74 -11.30 7.49 -0.38
N ALA A 75 -10.95 7.53 0.91
CA ALA A 75 -10.93 6.35 1.77
C ALA A 75 -12.33 5.73 1.91
N ALA A 76 -13.39 6.53 1.92
CA ALA A 76 -14.77 6.02 1.92
C ALA A 76 -15.12 5.28 0.62
N ARG A 77 -14.61 5.74 -0.54
CA ARG A 77 -14.87 5.11 -1.85
C ARG A 77 -14.04 3.85 -2.09
N VAL A 78 -12.75 3.87 -1.76
CA VAL A 78 -11.84 2.74 -1.98
C VAL A 78 -11.63 2.02 -0.65
N ARG A 79 -12.37 0.96 -0.38
CA ARG A 79 -12.29 0.24 0.92
C ARG A 79 -11.00 -0.56 1.11
N TYR A 80 -10.40 -1.07 0.04
CA TYR A 80 -9.27 -2.02 0.10
C TYR A 80 -7.92 -1.29 0.20
N LYS A 81 -7.11 -1.58 1.23
CA LYS A 81 -5.80 -0.95 1.40
C LYS A 81 -4.71 -1.60 0.55
N LEU A 82 -4.65 -2.93 0.57
CA LEU A 82 -3.53 -3.68 -0.03
C LEU A 82 -3.97 -4.89 -0.86
N ILE A 83 -4.97 -5.65 -0.40
CA ILE A 83 -5.43 -6.88 -1.06
C ILE A 83 -6.97 -6.91 -1.01
N PRO A 84 -7.68 -7.11 -2.13
CA PRO A 84 -9.11 -7.37 -2.07
C PRO A 84 -9.37 -8.62 -1.22
N MET A 85 -10.14 -8.46 -0.13
CA MET A 85 -10.46 -9.43 0.95
C MET A 85 -9.54 -9.51 2.17
N VAL A 86 -8.39 -8.85 2.20
CA VAL A 86 -7.55 -8.76 3.43
C VAL A 86 -7.29 -7.28 3.73
N TRP A 87 -8.27 -6.67 4.42
CA TRP A 87 -8.30 -5.30 4.96
C TRP A 87 -8.09 -4.12 3.97
#